data_AF-A0A9D6HV21-F1
#
_entry.id   AF-A0A9D6HV21-F1
#
_cell.length_a   1.000
_cell.length_b   1.000
_cell.length_c   1.000
_cell.angle_alpha   90.00
_cell.angle_beta   90.00
_cell.angle_gamma   90.00
#
_symmetry.space_group_name_H-M   'P 1'
#
loop_
_entity.id
_entity.type
_entity.pdbx_description
1 polymer ?
#
loop_
_entity_poly.entity_id
_entity_poly.type
_entity_poly.pdbx_seq_one_letter_code
_entity_poly.pdbx_strand_id
1 'polypeptide(L)'
;MSEYLKRFGLELIKSYGWQEILESGEPIDRKTLSEFLIRANEFLTTEPGPHLAQRREYSTDWLKWWIEYIKVAGTDRRPALLLPINRIRRSVDPGNPSGVLFAGGLEGHRGHRWAVDRMLSFVKPILLFEQDEYLAGKERQASFLPLEVRLSMWSHYRPDLMISVLPQRNPAVTESEHYKALFEATGADYCFATDGDQFAEQKMARGKPASFTLIPYINTEPTTFRVQKLF
;
A
#
# COMPACT_ATOMS: atom_id res chain seq x y z
N MET A 1 6.02 -12.15 8.28
CA MET A 1 7.22 -11.29 8.31
C MET A 1 8.46 -12.14 8.66
N SER A 2 9.53 -12.03 7.85
CA SER A 2 10.85 -12.63 8.13
C SER A 2 11.28 -12.43 9.57
N GLU A 3 11.80 -13.47 10.22
CA GLU A 3 12.40 -13.34 11.54
C GLU A 3 13.58 -12.33 11.55
N TYR A 4 14.21 -12.11 10.39
CA TYR A 4 15.26 -11.12 10.22
C TYR A 4 14.74 -9.67 10.24
N LEU A 5 13.65 -9.35 9.53
CA LEU A 5 13.10 -7.98 9.56
C LEU A 5 12.47 -7.65 10.92
N LYS A 6 11.94 -8.66 11.62
CA LYS A 6 11.57 -8.56 13.04
C LYS A 6 12.76 -8.19 13.94
N ARG A 7 13.98 -8.62 13.59
CA ARG A 7 15.20 -8.43 14.41
C ARG A 7 16.03 -7.21 14.03
N PHE A 8 16.11 -6.82 12.75
CA PHE A 8 17.14 -5.89 12.26
C PHE A 8 16.61 -4.53 11.75
N GLY A 9 15.36 -4.49 11.28
CA GLY A 9 14.74 -3.26 10.75
C GLY A 9 13.87 -2.54 11.78
N LEU A 10 13.18 -3.32 12.64
CA LEU A 10 12.25 -2.76 13.62
C LEU A 10 12.93 -1.82 14.61
N GLU A 11 14.23 -1.96 14.91
CA GLU A 11 14.90 -1.06 15.85
C GLU A 11 14.97 0.40 15.39
N LEU A 12 15.05 0.63 14.07
CA LEU A 12 15.03 1.97 13.48
C LEU A 12 13.64 2.62 13.55
N ILE A 13 12.59 1.80 13.64
CA ILE A 13 11.19 2.24 13.60
C ILE A 13 10.41 1.84 14.86
N LYS A 14 11.12 1.38 15.91
CA LYS A 14 10.56 0.73 17.12
C LYS A 14 9.62 1.66 17.90
N SER A 15 9.75 2.96 17.67
CA SER A 15 8.92 4.01 18.27
C SER A 15 7.63 4.31 17.53
N TYR A 16 7.32 3.64 16.40
CA TYR A 16 6.14 3.94 15.61
C TYR A 16 5.34 2.65 15.40
N GLY A 17 4.22 2.49 16.11
CA GLY A 17 3.20 1.51 15.71
C GLY A 17 2.34 2.07 14.59
N TRP A 18 1.83 1.23 13.67
CA TRP A 18 0.98 1.74 12.58
C TRP A 18 -0.28 2.45 13.11
N GLN A 19 -0.81 2.03 14.26
CA GLN A 19 -1.94 2.69 14.92
C GLN A 19 -1.56 4.13 15.30
N GLU A 20 -0.39 4.33 15.90
CA GLU A 20 0.10 5.65 16.30
C GLU A 20 0.34 6.57 15.10
N ILE A 21 0.88 6.02 14.00
CA ILE A 21 1.03 6.75 12.72
C ILE A 21 -0.34 7.24 12.20
N LEU A 22 -1.38 6.39 12.27
CA LEU A 22 -2.72 6.81 11.84
C LEU A 22 -3.37 7.80 12.80
N GLU A 23 -3.16 7.66 14.10
CA GLU A 23 -3.76 8.52 15.13
C GLU A 23 -3.14 9.92 15.15
N SER A 24 -1.81 10.00 15.05
CA SER A 24 -1.06 11.25 14.96
C SER A 24 -1.13 11.90 13.58
N GLY A 25 -1.29 11.09 12.53
CA GLY A 25 -1.17 11.52 11.14
C GLY A 25 0.28 11.76 10.70
N GLU A 26 1.26 11.45 11.55
CA GLU A 26 2.69 11.69 11.30
C GLU A 26 3.36 10.42 10.75
N PRO A 27 3.78 10.39 9.47
CA PRO A 27 4.54 9.27 8.93
C PRO A 27 5.96 9.21 9.52
N ILE A 28 6.62 8.06 9.36
CA ILE A 28 8.07 7.96 9.58
C ILE A 28 8.76 9.04 8.72
N ASP A 29 9.67 9.79 9.33
CA ASP A 29 10.40 10.85 8.63
C ASP A 29 11.25 10.29 7.49
N ARG A 30 11.53 11.10 6.47
CA ARG A 30 12.19 10.65 5.25
C ARG A 30 13.60 10.11 5.48
N LYS A 31 14.34 10.64 6.47
CA LYS A 31 15.69 10.18 6.76
C LYS A 31 15.64 8.76 7.32
N THR A 32 14.86 8.56 8.37
CA THR A 32 14.66 7.25 8.99
C THR A 32 14.08 6.24 7.99
N LEU A 33 13.09 6.66 7.19
CA LEU A 33 12.49 5.82 6.16
C LEU A 33 13.50 5.44 5.06
N SER A 34 14.30 6.40 4.57
CA SER A 34 15.33 6.10 3.57
C SER A 34 16.39 5.15 4.10
N GLU A 35 16.83 5.31 5.35
CA GLU A 35 17.80 4.41 5.98
C GLU A 35 17.25 2.99 6.09
N PHE A 36 15.97 2.85 6.50
CA PHE A 36 15.29 1.56 6.54
C PHE A 36 15.24 0.91 5.15
N LEU A 37 14.80 1.65 4.12
CA LEU A 37 14.66 1.13 2.76
C LEU A 37 16.00 0.69 2.15
N ILE A 38 17.10 1.41 2.45
CA ILE A 38 18.45 1.01 2.03
C ILE A 38 18.81 -0.35 2.62
N ARG A 39 18.66 -0.53 3.93
CA ARG A 39 18.95 -1.81 4.59
C ARG A 39 18.05 -2.95 4.11
N ALA A 40 16.76 -2.67 3.90
CA ALA A 40 15.81 -3.63 3.35
C ALA A 40 16.22 -4.06 1.93
N ASN A 41 16.68 -3.13 1.10
CA ASN A 41 17.19 -3.42 -0.24
C ASN A 41 18.50 -4.20 -0.22
N GLU A 42 19.44 -3.84 0.65
CA GLU A 42 20.69 -4.59 0.85
C GLU A 42 20.36 -6.05 1.18
N PHE A 43 19.56 -6.29 2.22
CA PHE A 43 19.12 -7.63 2.59
C PHE A 43 18.45 -8.37 1.42
N LEU A 44 17.49 -7.73 0.74
CA LEU A 44 16.79 -8.32 -0.41
C LEU A 44 17.76 -8.78 -1.51
N THR A 45 18.85 -8.06 -1.72
CA THR A 45 19.74 -8.23 -2.89
C THR A 45 21.08 -8.90 -2.58
N THR A 46 21.42 -9.12 -1.31
CA THR A 46 22.66 -9.78 -0.90
C THR A 46 22.44 -11.09 -0.16
N GLU A 47 21.32 -11.24 0.56
CA GLU A 47 21.09 -12.43 1.39
C GLU A 47 21.06 -13.69 0.50
N PRO A 48 21.90 -14.72 0.78
CA PRO A 48 21.86 -15.98 0.07
C PRO A 48 20.46 -16.60 0.12
N GLY A 49 20.01 -17.17 -0.99
CA GLY A 49 18.71 -17.81 -1.07
C GLY A 49 18.17 -17.87 -2.49
N PRO A 50 17.01 -18.51 -2.69
CA PRO A 50 16.39 -18.66 -4.00
C PRO A 50 16.26 -17.34 -4.76
N HIS A 51 16.36 -17.44 -6.09
CA HIS A 51 16.07 -16.35 -7.03
C HIS A 51 16.83 -15.05 -6.76
N LEU A 52 18.04 -15.12 -6.19
CA LEU A 52 18.87 -13.94 -5.87
C LEU A 52 19.09 -13.02 -7.08
N ALA A 53 19.25 -13.60 -8.28
CA ALA A 53 19.38 -12.83 -9.51
C ALA A 53 18.10 -12.01 -9.80
N GLN A 54 16.93 -12.63 -9.72
CA GLN A 54 15.64 -11.97 -9.90
C GLN A 54 15.38 -10.93 -8.80
N ARG A 55 15.72 -11.22 -7.54
CA ARG A 55 15.62 -10.25 -6.43
C ARG A 55 16.44 -8.98 -6.73
N ARG A 56 17.66 -9.15 -7.24
CA ARG A 56 18.54 -8.04 -7.67
C ARG A 56 17.92 -7.26 -8.82
N GLU A 57 17.42 -7.94 -9.83
CA GLU A 57 16.78 -7.34 -11.00
C GLU A 57 15.55 -6.51 -10.60
N TYR A 58 14.58 -7.13 -9.93
CA TYR A 58 13.30 -6.53 -9.53
C TYR A 58 13.39 -5.56 -8.35
N SER A 59 14.55 -5.44 -7.69
CA SER A 59 14.76 -4.38 -6.69
C SER A 59 14.75 -2.99 -7.31
N THR A 60 15.10 -2.88 -8.60
CA THR A 60 15.32 -1.61 -9.30
C THR A 60 14.03 -0.81 -9.45
N ASP A 61 12.96 -1.42 -9.96
CA ASP A 61 11.65 -0.77 -10.13
C ASP A 61 10.79 -0.80 -8.86
N TRP A 62 11.36 -1.28 -7.74
CA TRP A 62 10.72 -1.36 -6.43
C TRP A 62 11.49 -0.57 -5.36
N LEU A 63 12.33 -1.21 -4.55
CA LEU A 63 12.98 -0.57 -3.39
C LEU A 63 13.99 0.51 -3.79
N LYS A 64 14.84 0.27 -4.81
CA LYS A 64 15.79 1.29 -5.27
C LYS A 64 15.09 2.54 -5.75
N TRP A 65 14.00 2.38 -6.51
CA TRP A 65 13.16 3.50 -6.92
C TRP A 65 12.65 4.30 -5.73
N TRP A 66 12.15 3.65 -4.66
CA TRP A 66 11.69 4.36 -3.46
C TRP A 66 12.82 5.05 -2.71
N ILE A 67 14.00 4.43 -2.60
CA ILE A 67 15.17 5.05 -1.97
C ILE A 67 15.53 6.34 -2.70
N GLU A 68 15.59 6.31 -4.03
CA GLU A 68 15.87 7.48 -4.85
C GLU A 68 14.76 8.53 -4.72
N TYR A 69 13.50 8.10 -4.78
CA TYR A 69 12.34 8.98 -4.67
C TYR A 69 12.32 9.73 -3.32
N ILE A 70 12.47 9.02 -2.21
CA ILE A 70 12.43 9.62 -0.85
C ILE A 70 13.62 10.57 -0.62
N LYS A 71 14.79 10.26 -1.20
CA LYS A 71 15.97 11.14 -1.14
C LYS A 71 15.82 12.43 -1.96
N VAL A 72 15.21 12.33 -3.15
CA VAL A 72 15.16 13.42 -4.14
C VAL A 72 13.90 14.28 -4.00
N ALA A 73 12.77 13.70 -3.58
CA ALA A 73 11.56 14.47 -3.31
C ALA A 73 11.92 15.53 -2.25
N GLY A 74 12.02 16.79 -2.68
CA GLY A 74 12.43 17.90 -1.82
C GLY A 74 11.57 17.99 -0.56
N THR A 75 12.15 18.50 0.52
CA THR A 75 11.57 18.64 1.88
C THR A 75 10.19 19.31 1.91
N ASP A 76 9.78 19.96 0.83
CA ASP A 76 8.66 20.90 0.81
C ASP A 76 7.31 20.27 0.44
N ARG A 77 7.29 18.98 0.06
CA ARG A 77 6.03 18.28 -0.19
C ARG A 77 5.41 17.83 1.13
N ARG A 78 4.23 18.36 1.43
CA ARG A 78 3.39 17.88 2.53
C ARG A 78 3.09 16.38 2.36
N PRO A 79 3.18 15.58 3.43
CA PRO A 79 2.76 14.19 3.38
C PRO A 79 1.27 14.06 3.06
N ALA A 80 0.89 12.89 2.56
CA ALA A 80 -0.50 12.52 2.35
C ALA A 80 -1.23 12.30 3.67
N LEU A 81 -2.56 12.37 3.63
CA LEU A 81 -3.40 12.31 4.81
C LEU A 81 -3.49 10.88 5.35
N LEU A 82 -2.84 10.63 6.48
CA LEU A 82 -2.92 9.39 7.24
C LEU A 82 -4.03 9.50 8.29
N LEU A 83 -4.99 8.58 8.26
CA LEU A 83 -6.14 8.63 9.17
C LEU A 83 -6.62 7.23 9.56
N PRO A 84 -7.24 7.07 10.75
CA PRO A 84 -8.02 5.89 11.05
C PRO A 84 -9.23 5.79 10.11
N ILE A 85 -9.63 4.57 9.73
CA ILE A 85 -10.65 4.34 8.69
C ILE A 85 -11.98 5.05 8.99
N ASN A 86 -12.37 5.13 10.27
CA ASN A 86 -13.59 5.80 10.72
C ASN A 86 -13.56 7.34 10.54
N ARG A 87 -12.42 7.93 10.17
CA ARG A 87 -12.27 9.36 9.86
C ARG A 87 -12.18 9.65 8.36
N ILE A 88 -12.01 8.66 7.48
CA ILE A 88 -11.88 8.86 6.03
C ILE A 88 -13.11 9.60 5.49
N ARG A 89 -14.33 9.12 5.77
CA ARG A 89 -15.56 9.71 5.23
C ARG A 89 -15.74 11.18 5.54
N ARG A 90 -15.22 11.67 6.67
CA ARG A 90 -15.27 13.09 7.04
C ARG A 90 -14.26 13.95 6.26
N SER A 91 -13.26 13.32 5.66
CA SER A 91 -12.19 13.95 4.89
C SER A 91 -12.44 13.89 3.38
N VAL A 92 -13.42 13.09 2.95
CA VAL A 92 -13.90 13.10 1.56
C VAL A 92 -14.69 14.39 1.32
N ASP A 93 -14.23 15.16 0.34
CA ASP A 93 -14.88 16.39 -0.11
C ASP A 93 -15.99 16.06 -1.13
N PRO A 94 -17.27 16.36 -0.86
CA PRO A 94 -18.37 16.09 -1.78
C PRO A 94 -18.21 16.77 -3.16
N GLY A 95 -17.44 17.86 -3.25
CA GLY A 95 -17.16 18.57 -4.49
C GLY A 95 -15.99 18.01 -5.29
N ASN A 96 -15.24 17.06 -4.73
CA ASN A 96 -14.03 16.51 -5.35
C ASN A 96 -14.06 14.97 -5.34
N PRO A 97 -14.29 14.33 -6.49
CA PRO A 97 -14.52 12.90 -6.53
C PRO A 97 -13.35 12.10 -5.96
N SER A 98 -13.68 11.03 -5.23
CA SER A 98 -12.69 10.15 -4.60
C SER A 98 -12.88 8.69 -4.98
N GLY A 99 -11.80 7.91 -4.91
CA GLY A 99 -11.79 6.52 -5.34
C GLY A 99 -11.02 5.62 -4.40
N VAL A 100 -11.60 4.47 -4.04
CA VAL A 100 -10.93 3.49 -3.17
C VAL A 100 -10.23 2.42 -3.99
N LEU A 101 -9.02 2.08 -3.56
CA LEU A 101 -8.30 0.87 -3.94
C LEU A 101 -8.05 0.01 -2.69
N PHE A 102 -8.64 -1.18 -2.66
CA PHE A 102 -8.37 -2.20 -1.64
C PHE A 102 -7.08 -2.94 -2.00
N ALA A 103 -6.05 -2.85 -1.14
CA ALA A 103 -4.74 -3.35 -1.50
C ALA A 103 -4.12 -4.24 -0.41
N GLY A 104 -3.83 -5.49 -0.80
CA GLY A 104 -3.26 -6.46 0.14
C GLY A 104 -1.82 -6.19 0.55
N GLY A 105 -0.94 -5.90 -0.41
CA GLY A 105 0.46 -5.60 -0.11
C GLY A 105 0.79 -4.12 -0.19
N LEU A 106 0.38 -3.49 -1.29
CA LEU A 106 0.76 -2.13 -1.69
C LEU A 106 2.23 -1.77 -1.35
N GLU A 107 3.19 -2.67 -1.55
CA GLU A 107 4.61 -2.38 -1.24
C GLU A 107 5.24 -1.39 -2.25
N GLY A 108 4.44 -0.85 -3.17
CA GLY A 108 4.85 0.22 -4.04
C GLY A 108 5.79 -0.15 -5.19
N HIS A 109 5.79 -1.37 -5.75
CA HIS A 109 6.47 -1.59 -7.05
C HIS A 109 5.81 -0.78 -8.18
N ARG A 110 6.43 -0.77 -9.38
CA ARG A 110 5.99 0.02 -10.55
C ARG A 110 4.50 -0.08 -10.84
N GLY A 111 3.92 -1.29 -10.80
CA GLY A 111 2.50 -1.50 -11.05
C GLY A 111 1.60 -0.78 -10.05
N HIS A 112 1.92 -0.82 -8.75
CA HIS A 112 1.17 -0.08 -7.74
C HIS A 112 1.24 1.43 -7.96
N ARG A 113 2.45 1.97 -8.20
CA ARG A 113 2.64 3.42 -8.39
C ARG A 113 1.86 3.91 -9.60
N TRP A 114 1.95 3.18 -10.71
CA TRP A 114 1.20 3.47 -11.92
C TRP A 114 -0.31 3.41 -11.72
N ALA A 115 -0.82 2.42 -10.97
CA ALA A 115 -2.25 2.34 -10.63
C ALA A 115 -2.72 3.59 -9.86
N VAL A 116 -1.94 4.03 -8.87
CA VAL A 116 -2.25 5.23 -8.08
C VAL A 116 -2.15 6.50 -8.92
N ASP A 117 -1.13 6.65 -9.77
CA ASP A 117 -1.02 7.79 -10.69
C ASP A 117 -2.17 7.83 -11.70
N ARG A 118 -2.66 6.65 -12.13
CA ARG A 118 -3.83 6.55 -12.99
C ARG A 118 -5.08 7.04 -12.26
N MET A 119 -5.30 6.62 -11.02
CA MET A 119 -6.41 7.11 -10.20
C MET A 119 -6.35 8.63 -10.01
N LEU A 120 -5.16 9.19 -9.70
CA LEU A 120 -4.94 10.63 -9.52
C LEU A 120 -5.30 11.47 -10.74
N SER A 121 -5.37 10.87 -11.93
CA SER A 121 -5.81 11.56 -13.15
C SER A 121 -7.34 11.79 -13.21
N PHE A 122 -8.11 11.15 -12.32
CA PHE A 122 -9.58 11.20 -12.32
C PHE A 122 -10.18 11.57 -10.96
N VAL A 123 -9.55 11.14 -9.86
CA VAL A 123 -10.12 11.19 -8.51
C VAL A 123 -9.01 11.34 -7.46
N LYS A 124 -9.37 11.74 -6.25
CA LYS A 124 -8.52 11.61 -5.06
C LYS A 124 -8.48 10.15 -4.58
N PRO A 125 -7.32 9.47 -4.60
CA PRO A 125 -7.24 8.08 -4.18
C PRO A 125 -7.31 7.92 -2.66
N ILE A 126 -8.05 6.90 -2.24
CA ILE A 126 -8.07 6.35 -0.88
C ILE A 126 -7.41 4.98 -0.95
N LEU A 127 -6.28 4.84 -0.27
CA LEU A 127 -5.50 3.61 -0.20
C LEU A 127 -5.78 2.92 1.13
N LEU A 128 -6.36 1.72 1.06
CA LEU A 128 -6.68 0.92 2.24
C LEU A 128 -5.74 -0.29 2.31
N PHE A 129 -4.89 -0.33 3.33
CA PHE A 129 -3.86 -1.35 3.51
C PHE A 129 -4.37 -2.51 4.35
N GLU A 130 -4.08 -3.73 3.90
CA GLU A 130 -4.25 -4.93 4.72
C GLU A 130 -3.11 -5.06 5.75
N GLN A 131 -3.50 -5.40 6.99
CA GLN A 131 -2.59 -5.82 8.06
C GLN A 131 -2.14 -7.27 7.89
N ASP A 132 -1.05 -7.66 8.54
CA ASP A 132 -0.42 -8.98 8.38
C ASP A 132 -1.39 -10.14 8.68
N GLU A 133 -2.26 -10.00 9.68
CA GLU A 133 -3.29 -11.01 10.01
C GLU A 133 -4.29 -11.21 8.86
N TYR A 134 -4.55 -10.15 8.09
CA TYR A 134 -5.42 -10.18 6.92
C TYR A 134 -4.76 -10.92 5.74
N LEU A 135 -3.42 -10.89 5.68
CA LEU A 135 -2.62 -11.57 4.67
C LEU A 135 -2.33 -13.05 4.97
N ALA A 136 -2.46 -13.47 6.23
CA ALA A 136 -2.18 -14.84 6.66
C ALA A 136 -3.04 -15.89 5.93
N GLY A 137 -4.25 -15.52 5.49
CA GLY A 137 -5.14 -16.39 4.71
C GLY A 137 -4.89 -16.40 3.19
N LYS A 138 -3.88 -15.66 2.70
CA LYS A 138 -3.58 -15.52 1.26
C LYS A 138 -2.30 -16.25 0.88
N GLU A 139 -2.16 -16.61 -0.40
CA GLU A 139 -0.99 -17.34 -0.94
C GLU A 139 0.36 -16.66 -0.62
N ARG A 140 0.35 -15.32 -0.56
CA ARG A 140 1.53 -14.51 -0.23
C ARG A 140 1.95 -14.61 1.24
N GLN A 141 1.03 -14.95 2.15
CA GLN A 141 1.16 -15.10 3.60
C GLN A 141 1.63 -13.87 4.40
N ALA A 142 2.47 -12.98 3.85
CA ALA A 142 2.92 -11.74 4.48
C ALA A 142 3.48 -10.71 3.48
N SER A 143 3.59 -9.45 3.92
CA SER A 143 4.38 -8.43 3.21
C SER A 143 5.86 -8.55 3.56
N PHE A 144 6.74 -8.05 2.67
CA PHE A 144 8.17 -7.98 2.95
C PHE A 144 8.47 -6.80 3.90
N LEU A 145 7.96 -5.62 3.57
CA LEU A 145 8.04 -4.41 4.35
C LEU A 145 6.97 -4.37 5.45
N PRO A 146 7.32 -3.93 6.67
CA PRO A 146 6.36 -3.67 7.74
C PRO A 146 5.27 -2.67 7.30
N LEU A 147 4.09 -2.75 7.91
CA LEU A 147 2.95 -1.91 7.55
C LEU A 147 3.26 -0.43 7.73
N GLU A 148 3.92 -0.05 8.81
CA GLU A 148 4.35 1.31 9.15
C GLU A 148 5.21 1.94 8.06
N VAL A 149 6.16 1.15 7.53
CA VAL A 149 7.04 1.55 6.44
C VAL A 149 6.23 1.77 5.17
N ARG A 150 5.32 0.84 4.85
CA ARG A 150 4.45 0.95 3.68
C ARG A 150 3.56 2.19 3.76
N LEU A 151 2.89 2.43 4.89
CA LEU A 151 2.06 3.62 5.12
C LEU A 151 2.88 4.91 4.92
N SER A 152 4.08 4.96 5.51
CA SER A 152 4.96 6.13 5.42
C SER A 152 5.49 6.37 4.01
N MET A 153 5.86 5.32 3.27
CA MET A 153 6.27 5.41 1.86
C MET A 153 5.19 6.08 1.01
N TRP A 154 3.94 5.62 1.15
CA TRP A 154 2.83 6.16 0.38
C TRP A 154 2.43 7.56 0.85
N SER A 155 2.56 7.86 2.15
CA SER A 155 2.34 9.21 2.66
C SER A 155 3.32 10.20 2.04
N HIS A 156 4.59 9.83 1.84
CA HIS A 156 5.56 10.68 1.15
C HIS A 156 5.40 10.70 -0.38
N TYR A 157 4.54 9.86 -0.97
CA TYR A 157 4.40 9.75 -2.43
C TYR A 157 3.68 10.95 -3.04
N ARG A 158 2.41 11.19 -2.67
CA ARG A 158 1.58 12.26 -3.24
C ARG A 158 0.71 12.87 -2.15
N PRO A 159 0.63 14.21 -2.03
CA PRO A 159 -0.16 14.87 -0.97
C PRO A 159 -1.68 14.63 -1.11
N ASP A 160 -2.15 14.32 -2.31
CA ASP A 160 -3.57 14.12 -2.62
C ASP A 160 -4.11 12.74 -2.20
N LEU A 161 -3.28 11.87 -1.61
CA LEU A 161 -3.72 10.55 -1.15
C LEU A 161 -4.35 10.66 0.24
N MET A 162 -5.36 9.83 0.46
CA MET A 162 -5.83 9.45 1.79
C MET A 162 -5.40 8.01 2.05
N ILE A 163 -4.81 7.75 3.20
CA ILE A 163 -4.21 6.45 3.53
C ILE A 163 -4.78 5.97 4.86
N SER A 164 -5.19 4.71 4.90
CA SER A 164 -5.63 4.04 6.13
C SER A 164 -5.37 2.54 6.08
N VAL A 165 -5.65 1.88 7.20
CA VAL A 165 -5.51 0.43 7.39
C VAL A 165 -6.91 -0.18 7.54
N LEU A 166 -7.11 -1.33 6.91
CA LEU A 166 -8.33 -2.10 7.03
C LEU A 166 -8.46 -2.69 8.44
N PRO A 167 -9.65 -2.60 9.07
CA PRO A 167 -9.90 -3.35 10.30
C PRO A 167 -9.87 -4.85 10.01
N GLN A 168 -9.64 -5.66 11.04
CA GLN A 168 -9.77 -7.11 10.91
C GLN A 168 -11.17 -7.48 10.40
N ARG A 169 -11.22 -8.49 9.54
CA ARG A 169 -12.48 -9.02 9.03
C ARG A 169 -13.25 -9.65 10.18
N ASN A 170 -14.51 -9.26 10.32
CA ASN A 170 -15.44 -9.99 11.18
C ASN A 170 -15.74 -11.36 10.53
N PRO A 171 -15.41 -12.50 11.18
CA PRO A 171 -15.64 -13.82 10.60
C PRO A 171 -17.13 -14.16 10.43
N ALA A 172 -18.03 -13.43 11.08
CA ALA A 172 -19.48 -13.65 10.98
C ALA A 172 -20.11 -13.11 9.69
N VAL A 173 -19.38 -12.37 8.85
CA VAL A 173 -19.90 -11.81 7.60
C VAL A 173 -19.17 -12.36 6.38
N THR A 174 -19.87 -12.39 5.23
CA THR A 174 -19.26 -12.78 3.96
C THR A 174 -18.19 -11.77 3.54
N GLU A 175 -17.28 -12.19 2.66
CA GLU A 175 -16.23 -11.32 2.14
C GLU A 175 -16.82 -10.14 1.36
N SER A 176 -17.87 -10.41 0.58
CA SER A 176 -18.55 -9.37 -0.20
C SER A 176 -19.21 -8.32 0.70
N GLU A 177 -19.92 -8.74 1.76
CA GLU A 177 -20.53 -7.82 2.73
C GLU A 177 -19.48 -7.00 3.47
N HIS A 178 -18.37 -7.63 3.85
CA HIS A 178 -17.27 -6.94 4.51
C HIS A 178 -16.70 -5.82 3.64
N TYR A 179 -16.31 -6.11 2.39
CA TYR A 179 -15.77 -5.08 1.49
C TYR A 179 -16.81 -4.03 1.09
N LYS A 180 -18.09 -4.39 1.02
CA LYS A 180 -19.17 -3.42 0.81
C LYS A 180 -19.24 -2.43 1.98
N ALA A 181 -19.27 -2.93 3.22
CA ALA A 181 -19.30 -2.08 4.40
C ALA A 181 -18.04 -1.18 4.50
N LEU A 182 -16.87 -1.70 4.15
CA LEU A 182 -15.64 -0.91 4.09
C LEU A 182 -15.71 0.20 3.04
N PHE A 183 -16.23 -0.09 1.84
CA PHE A 183 -16.45 0.93 0.82
C PHE A 183 -17.40 2.03 1.32
N GLU A 184 -18.54 1.66 1.91
CA GLU A 184 -19.51 2.61 2.47
C GLU A 184 -18.92 3.45 3.61
N ALA A 185 -18.03 2.88 4.42
CA ALA A 185 -17.34 3.57 5.51
C ALA A 185 -16.34 4.63 5.01
N THR A 186 -15.83 4.50 3.79
CA THR A 186 -14.93 5.50 3.20
C THR A 186 -15.68 6.72 2.67
N GLY A 187 -16.95 6.57 2.28
CA GLY A 187 -17.70 7.61 1.59
C GLY A 187 -17.20 7.92 0.17
N ALA A 188 -16.36 7.06 -0.40
CA ALA A 188 -15.83 7.26 -1.74
C ALA A 188 -16.89 7.15 -2.84
N ASP A 189 -16.64 7.81 -3.97
CA ASP A 189 -17.54 7.75 -5.13
C ASP A 189 -17.33 6.49 -5.96
N TYR A 190 -16.09 6.04 -6.07
CA TYR A 190 -15.69 4.99 -7.00
C TYR A 190 -14.89 3.90 -6.30
N CYS A 191 -15.05 2.66 -6.77
CA CYS A 191 -14.23 1.53 -6.36
C CYS A 191 -13.43 1.03 -7.57
N PHE A 192 -12.11 1.00 -7.44
CA PHE A 192 -11.22 0.61 -8.53
C PHE A 192 -10.89 -0.88 -8.48
N ALA A 193 -10.68 -1.45 -9.65
CA ALA A 193 -10.14 -2.80 -9.84
C ALA A 193 -9.04 -2.75 -10.90
N THR A 194 -8.08 -3.68 -10.81
CA THR A 194 -7.10 -3.87 -11.88
C THR A 194 -7.68 -4.79 -12.94
N ASP A 195 -7.34 -4.55 -14.20
CA ASP A 195 -7.63 -5.46 -15.30
C ASP A 195 -7.03 -6.85 -15.04
N GLY A 196 -7.80 -7.89 -15.34
CA GLY A 196 -7.51 -9.28 -14.96
C GLY A 196 -7.90 -9.67 -13.52
N ASP A 197 -8.47 -8.77 -12.72
CA ASP A 197 -9.05 -9.12 -11.43
C ASP A 197 -10.36 -9.90 -11.62
N GLN A 198 -10.40 -11.16 -11.15
CA GLN A 198 -11.56 -12.04 -11.25
C GLN A 198 -12.83 -11.48 -10.58
N PHE A 199 -12.68 -10.50 -9.68
CA PHE A 199 -13.78 -9.84 -8.98
C PHE A 199 -13.94 -8.38 -9.43
N ALA A 200 -13.39 -7.97 -10.57
CA ALA A 200 -13.42 -6.59 -11.05
C ALA A 200 -14.84 -6.01 -11.11
N GLU A 201 -15.78 -6.74 -11.70
CA GLU A 201 -17.18 -6.32 -11.82
C GLU A 201 -17.82 -6.07 -10.45
N GLN A 202 -17.64 -7.00 -9.51
CA GLN A 202 -18.18 -6.90 -8.16
C GLN A 202 -17.56 -5.74 -7.38
N LYS A 203 -16.27 -5.47 -7.58
CA LYS A 203 -15.56 -4.34 -6.98
C LYS A 203 -16.12 -3.03 -7.50
N MET A 204 -16.15 -2.85 -8.83
CA MET A 204 -16.60 -1.62 -9.46
C MET A 204 -18.09 -1.33 -9.19
N ALA A 205 -18.92 -2.37 -9.11
CA ALA A 205 -20.35 -2.25 -8.81
C ALA A 205 -20.66 -1.67 -7.41
N ARG A 206 -19.67 -1.55 -6.50
CA ARG A 206 -19.84 -0.88 -5.21
C ARG A 206 -19.97 0.63 -5.34
N GLY A 207 -19.26 1.21 -6.32
CA GLY A 207 -19.23 2.64 -6.57
C GLY A 207 -20.16 3.09 -7.69
N LYS A 208 -20.06 4.37 -8.03
CA LYS A 208 -20.73 4.95 -9.20
C LYS A 208 -20.18 4.33 -10.49
N PRO A 209 -21.03 4.06 -11.49
CA PRO A 209 -20.58 3.57 -12.79
C PRO A 209 -19.62 4.57 -13.46
N ALA A 210 -18.45 4.11 -13.87
CA ALA A 210 -17.48 4.90 -14.61
C ALA A 210 -16.58 4.00 -15.47
N SER A 211 -16.15 4.48 -16.64
CA SER A 211 -15.28 3.72 -17.54
C SER A 211 -13.82 3.70 -17.10
N PHE A 212 -13.40 4.59 -16.20
CA PHE A 212 -12.01 4.74 -15.75
C PHE A 212 -11.68 3.95 -14.48
N THR A 213 -12.66 3.25 -13.87
CA THR A 213 -12.46 2.49 -12.62
C THR A 213 -11.77 1.15 -12.83
N LEU A 214 -11.66 0.69 -14.08
CA LEU A 214 -10.81 -0.42 -14.45
C LEU A 214 -9.41 0.12 -14.80
N ILE A 215 -8.43 -0.23 -13.97
CA ILE A 215 -7.04 0.15 -14.14
C ILE A 215 -6.40 -0.86 -15.11
N PRO A 216 -5.95 -0.45 -16.32
CA PRO A 216 -5.41 -1.38 -17.30
C PRO A 216 -4.25 -2.22 -16.75
N TYR A 217 -4.07 -3.45 -17.22
CA TYR A 217 -2.97 -4.26 -16.73
C TYR A 217 -1.64 -3.72 -17.26
N ILE A 218 -0.67 -3.55 -16.37
CA ILE A 218 0.73 -3.32 -16.77
C ILE A 218 1.53 -4.56 -16.45
N ASN A 219 2.26 -5.07 -17.44
CA ASN A 219 3.10 -6.26 -17.29
C ASN A 219 4.25 -5.96 -16.33
N THR A 220 4.01 -6.21 -15.05
CA THR A 220 4.99 -6.08 -13.98
C THR A 220 4.85 -7.29 -13.08
N GLU A 221 5.98 -7.92 -12.74
CA GLU A 221 5.96 -9.06 -11.84
C GLU A 221 5.33 -8.68 -10.50
N PRO A 222 4.40 -9.50 -9.96
CA PRO A 222 3.73 -9.20 -8.70
C PRO A 222 4.73 -9.24 -7.55
N THR A 223 4.46 -8.49 -6.47
CA THR A 223 5.36 -8.53 -5.31
C THR A 223 5.50 -9.93 -4.74
N THR A 224 4.43 -10.72 -4.79
CA THR A 224 4.45 -12.15 -4.47
C THR A 224 5.59 -12.84 -5.22
N PHE A 225 5.72 -12.74 -6.55
CA PHE A 225 6.85 -13.32 -7.30
C PHE A 225 8.23 -12.74 -6.92
N ARG A 226 8.27 -11.45 -6.53
CA ARG A 226 9.51 -10.75 -6.13
C ARG A 226 10.05 -11.22 -4.78
N VAL A 227 9.20 -11.71 -3.87
CA VAL A 227 9.59 -12.12 -2.51
C VAL A 227 9.17 -13.52 -2.08
N GLN A 228 8.34 -14.25 -2.85
CA GLN A 228 7.76 -15.56 -2.49
C GLN A 228 8.79 -16.62 -2.11
N LYS A 229 10.08 -16.39 -2.38
CA LYS A 229 11.15 -17.35 -2.12
C LYS A 229 12.33 -16.77 -1.36
N LEU A 230 12.13 -15.66 -0.64
CA LEU A 230 13.00 -15.33 0.50
C LEU A 230 12.74 -16.28 1.70
N PHE A 231 11.68 -17.08 1.64
CA PHE A 231 11.27 -18.11 2.60
C PHE A 231 10.93 -19.39 1.85
#